data_AF-A0A8H4YYS8-F1
#
_entry.id   AF-A0A8H4YYS8-F1
#
_cell.length_a   1.000
_cell.length_b   1.000
_cell.length_c   1.000
_cell.angle_alpha   90.00
_cell.angle_beta   90.00
_cell.angle_gamma   90.00
#
_symmetry.space_group_name_H-M   'P 1'
#
loop_
_entity.id
_entity.type
_entity.pdbx_description
1 polymer ?
#
loop_
_entity_poly.entity_id
_entity_poly.type
_entity_poly.pdbx_seq_one_letter_code
_entity_poly.pdbx_strand_id
1 'polypeptide(L)'
;MAHTSPPESRLRRAIHALPFLLITALMSRAFAMAKPIGPTIEETVKTSIFTAQNVTVLVIQSFYGVPVLDDVFAVVTVAFAHLQFFTNEEAYWQLLVFLTDFAGMYTVVMIEGYRPGNTFPVIKYPVVFLFLSQMFGIGCLAPIFFFLFYIFTPAYKLTTPSLYRPGVAPCLAILPTVVLGYYITHFPSFFHSSLEARNWWNWIWQLFPIWGSVIMLILSKTIPQPKEQTPRSIKQELNAIRLAIGVISIISTLTWWYTILNMDFSLFEVFIPQYFLTTPQDPILGLRTVIQFDYICCYSAGFLWLAYHFKDLENVGICSISWIRAGCASVVLGGLLGPGTMFPLIWLSREELLVATQADVKKSEN
;
A
#
# COMPACT_ATOMS: atom_id res chain seq x y z
N MET A 1 23.19 -32.06 -3.03
CA MET A 1 22.74 -32.51 -1.69
C MET A 1 21.65 -31.56 -1.23
N ALA A 2 20.40 -32.01 -1.19
CA ALA A 2 19.29 -31.21 -0.69
C ALA A 2 19.44 -31.06 0.83
N HIS A 3 19.83 -29.89 1.31
CA HIS A 3 19.64 -29.54 2.70
C HIS A 3 18.12 -29.48 2.94
N THR A 4 17.55 -30.57 3.45
CA THR A 4 16.19 -30.56 3.98
C THR A 4 16.21 -29.81 5.29
N SER A 5 16.12 -28.48 5.21
CA SER A 5 15.84 -27.63 6.36
C SER A 5 14.61 -28.18 7.08
N PRO A 6 14.62 -28.34 8.41
CA PRO A 6 13.43 -28.77 9.14
C PRO A 6 12.26 -27.84 8.83
N PRO A 7 11.02 -28.36 8.76
CA PRO A 7 9.85 -27.54 8.44
C PRO A 7 9.76 -26.37 9.42
N GLU A 8 9.69 -25.16 8.88
CA GLU A 8 9.63 -23.95 9.69
C GLU A 8 8.40 -23.97 10.60
N SER A 9 8.62 -23.89 11.91
CA SER A 9 7.54 -23.83 12.89
C SER A 9 6.78 -22.51 12.77
N ARG A 10 5.45 -22.60 12.56
CA ARG A 10 4.56 -21.43 12.54
C ARG A 10 4.59 -20.65 13.84
N LEU A 11 4.72 -21.35 14.98
CA LEU A 11 4.82 -20.70 16.29
C LEU A 11 6.09 -19.85 16.38
N ARG A 12 7.23 -20.37 15.89
CA ARG A 12 8.49 -19.63 15.88
C ARG A 12 8.38 -18.38 14.98
N ARG A 13 7.79 -18.52 13.79
CA ARG A 13 7.54 -17.38 12.89
C ARG A 13 6.60 -16.35 13.53
N ALA A 14 5.55 -16.79 14.24
CA ALA A 14 4.63 -15.91 14.94
C ALA A 14 5.33 -15.11 16.04
N ILE A 15 6.19 -15.75 16.84
CA ILE A 15 6.99 -15.07 17.87
C ILE A 15 7.93 -14.04 17.23
N HIS A 16 8.61 -14.40 16.13
CA HIS A 16 9.46 -13.46 15.40
C HIS A 16 8.67 -12.29 14.78
N ALA A 17 7.41 -12.50 14.44
CA ALA A 17 6.52 -11.52 13.83
C ALA A 17 5.89 -10.54 14.82
N LEU A 18 6.04 -10.72 16.13
CA LEU A 18 5.49 -9.81 17.15
C LEU A 18 5.80 -8.32 16.94
N PRO A 19 6.96 -7.90 16.39
CA PRO A 19 7.21 -6.50 16.10
C PRO A 19 6.19 -5.83 15.17
N PHE A 20 5.53 -6.58 14.26
CA PHE A 20 4.41 -6.03 13.48
C PHE A 20 3.27 -5.56 14.39
N LEU A 21 2.93 -6.32 15.43
CA LEU A 21 1.83 -5.97 16.34
C LEU A 21 2.18 -4.75 17.21
N LEU A 22 3.47 -4.52 17.48
CA LEU A 22 3.93 -3.28 18.14
C LEU A 22 3.67 -2.04 17.27
N ILE A 23 3.77 -2.18 15.94
CA ILE A 23 3.43 -1.09 15.00
C ILE A 23 1.92 -0.82 15.04
N THR A 24 1.07 -1.85 15.11
CA THR A 24 -0.38 -1.65 15.33
C THR A 24 -0.66 -0.96 16.66
N ALA A 25 0.07 -1.30 17.73
CA ALA A 25 -0.06 -0.63 19.02
C ALA A 25 0.29 0.87 18.93
N LEU A 26 1.27 1.25 18.11
CA LEU A 26 1.57 2.67 17.84
C LEU A 26 0.39 3.38 17.18
N MET A 27 -0.26 2.75 16.19
CA MET A 27 -1.45 3.32 15.54
C MET A 27 -2.62 3.53 16.50
N SER A 28 -2.73 2.76 17.59
CA SER A 28 -3.78 2.98 18.60
C SER A 28 -3.74 4.39 19.21
N ARG A 29 -2.58 5.06 19.18
CA ARG A 29 -2.43 6.46 19.60
C ARG A 29 -3.24 7.42 18.74
N ALA A 30 -3.35 7.14 17.44
CA ALA A 30 -4.09 7.94 16.48
C ALA A 30 -5.61 7.89 16.77
N PHE A 31 -6.13 6.77 17.26
CA PHE A 31 -7.56 6.66 17.63
C PHE A 31 -7.96 7.58 18.77
N ALA A 32 -7.04 7.96 19.66
CA ALA A 32 -7.33 8.94 20.70
C ALA A 32 -7.59 10.35 20.14
N MET A 33 -7.23 10.61 18.88
CA MET A 33 -7.48 11.86 18.16
C MET A 33 -8.88 11.90 17.53
N ALA A 34 -9.64 10.80 17.56
CA ALA A 34 -11.00 10.78 17.04
C ALA A 34 -11.95 11.75 17.77
N LYS A 35 -11.74 11.96 19.08
CA LYS A 35 -12.59 12.84 19.90
C LYS A 35 -12.63 14.31 19.42
N PRO A 36 -11.48 14.98 19.17
CA PRO A 36 -11.51 16.34 18.61
C PRO A 36 -11.92 16.38 17.14
N ILE A 37 -11.69 15.32 16.35
CA ILE A 37 -12.03 15.27 14.93
C ILE A 37 -13.55 15.08 14.70
N GLY A 38 -14.16 14.17 15.46
CA GLY A 38 -15.53 13.68 15.24
C GLY A 38 -16.58 14.78 15.06
N PRO A 39 -16.71 15.75 15.98
CA PRO A 39 -17.74 16.78 15.89
C PRO A 39 -17.71 17.58 14.59
N THR A 40 -16.53 17.95 14.09
CA THR A 40 -16.39 18.70 12.83
C THR A 40 -16.86 17.86 11.64
N ILE A 41 -16.47 16.59 11.58
CA ILE A 41 -16.89 15.68 10.51
C ILE A 41 -18.40 15.41 10.57
N GLU A 42 -18.93 15.12 11.77
CA GLU A 42 -20.36 14.87 11.99
C GLU A 42 -21.23 16.07 11.61
N GLU A 43 -20.78 17.29 11.92
CA GLU A 43 -21.47 18.52 11.55
C GLU A 43 -21.52 18.71 10.03
N THR A 44 -20.40 18.53 9.33
CA THR A 44 -20.36 18.61 7.86
C THR A 44 -21.18 17.50 7.21
N VAL A 45 -21.12 16.27 7.73
CA VAL A 45 -21.98 15.17 7.27
C VAL A 45 -23.44 15.54 7.46
N LYS A 46 -23.85 16.09 8.61
CA LYS A 46 -25.24 16.46 8.88
C LYS A 46 -25.75 17.59 7.99
N THR A 47 -24.92 18.60 7.73
CA THR A 47 -25.32 19.79 6.97
C THR A 47 -25.17 19.65 5.47
N SER A 48 -24.40 18.67 4.97
CA SER A 48 -23.93 18.60 3.56
C SER A 48 -23.11 19.81 3.11
N ILE A 49 -22.65 20.64 4.04
CA ILE A 49 -21.93 21.87 3.74
C ILE A 49 -20.54 21.76 4.35
N PHE A 50 -19.54 21.68 3.49
CA PHE A 50 -18.15 21.80 3.89
C PHE A 50 -17.79 23.28 3.95
N THR A 51 -17.31 23.73 5.10
CA THR A 51 -16.81 25.09 5.29
C THR A 51 -15.44 25.03 5.94
N ALA A 52 -14.43 25.56 5.25
CA ALA A 52 -13.09 25.74 5.80
C ALA A 52 -12.44 26.97 5.20
N GLN A 53 -11.81 27.79 6.05
CA GLN A 53 -11.27 29.10 5.67
C GLN A 53 -12.33 29.95 4.92
N ASN A 54 -12.07 30.31 3.65
CA ASN A 54 -12.96 31.09 2.79
C ASN A 54 -13.69 30.22 1.73
N VAL A 55 -13.66 28.90 1.89
CA VAL A 55 -14.25 27.94 0.96
C VAL A 55 -15.52 27.38 1.57
N THR A 56 -16.63 27.46 0.82
CA THR A 56 -17.88 26.77 1.14
C THR A 56 -18.31 25.97 -0.07
N VAL A 57 -18.52 24.67 0.10
CA VAL A 57 -18.89 23.76 -0.97
C VAL A 57 -19.90 22.72 -0.48
N LEU A 58 -20.82 22.34 -1.35
CA LEU A 58 -21.73 21.23 -1.08
C LEU A 58 -21.01 19.90 -1.23
N VAL A 59 -21.12 19.05 -0.22
CA VAL A 59 -20.62 17.67 -0.26
C VAL A 59 -21.80 16.72 -0.33
N ILE A 60 -21.65 15.66 -1.13
CA ILE A 60 -22.70 14.64 -1.25
C ILE A 60 -22.65 13.69 -0.05
N GLN A 61 -23.84 13.28 0.42
CA GLN A 61 -23.99 12.35 1.56
C GLN A 61 -24.18 10.89 1.13
N SER A 62 -24.56 10.66 -0.12
CA SER A 62 -24.86 9.33 -0.65
C SER A 62 -24.38 9.21 -2.08
N PHE A 63 -23.80 8.07 -2.43
CA PHE A 63 -23.27 7.82 -3.77
C PHE A 63 -23.60 6.42 -4.28
N TYR A 64 -23.49 5.39 -3.44
CA TYR A 64 -23.60 4.00 -3.87
C TYR A 64 -25.05 3.50 -3.92
N GLY A 65 -25.98 4.18 -3.25
CA GLY A 65 -27.38 3.76 -3.15
C GLY A 65 -27.58 2.59 -2.18
N VAL A 66 -26.61 2.36 -1.29
CA VAL A 66 -26.63 1.31 -0.26
C VAL A 66 -26.45 2.01 1.08
N PRO A 67 -27.51 2.13 1.91
CA PRO A 67 -27.51 2.98 3.10
C PRO A 67 -26.31 2.76 4.02
N VAL A 68 -25.97 1.51 4.34
CA VAL A 68 -24.83 1.20 5.21
C VAL A 68 -23.49 1.65 4.62
N LEU A 69 -23.31 1.54 3.30
CA LEU A 69 -22.09 2.01 2.64
C LEU A 69 -22.06 3.54 2.58
N ASP A 70 -23.18 4.16 2.22
CA ASP A 70 -23.29 5.60 2.14
C ASP A 70 -23.07 6.25 3.52
N ASP A 71 -23.64 5.72 4.59
CA ASP A 71 -23.46 6.23 5.96
C ASP A 71 -21.98 6.18 6.40
N VAL A 72 -21.29 5.08 6.14
CA VAL A 72 -19.87 4.91 6.48
C VAL A 72 -19.00 5.85 5.65
N PHE A 73 -19.19 5.85 4.32
CA PHE A 73 -18.33 6.60 3.43
C PHE A 73 -18.65 8.10 3.40
N ALA A 74 -19.82 8.54 3.86
CA ALA A 74 -20.07 9.96 4.11
C ALA A 74 -19.07 10.53 5.13
N VAL A 75 -18.84 9.81 6.23
CA VAL A 75 -17.87 10.21 7.26
C VAL A 75 -16.44 10.21 6.68
N VAL A 76 -16.06 9.13 5.99
CA VAL A 76 -14.71 8.99 5.42
C VAL A 76 -14.44 10.05 4.35
N THR A 77 -15.39 10.29 3.45
CA THR A 77 -15.20 11.26 2.35
C THR A 77 -15.19 12.69 2.83
N VAL A 78 -15.94 13.04 3.87
CA VAL A 78 -15.86 14.36 4.53
C VAL A 78 -14.51 14.55 5.22
N ALA A 79 -13.99 13.53 5.92
CA ALA A 79 -12.64 13.59 6.48
C ALA A 79 -11.61 13.82 5.36
N PHE A 80 -11.71 13.10 4.26
CA PHE A 80 -10.82 13.29 3.10
C PHE A 80 -11.02 14.65 2.43
N ALA A 81 -12.21 15.25 2.43
CA ALA A 81 -12.41 16.60 1.90
C ALA A 81 -11.57 17.65 2.65
N HIS A 82 -11.46 17.55 3.98
CA HIS A 82 -10.58 18.41 4.78
C HIS A 82 -9.09 18.25 4.43
N LEU A 83 -8.72 17.10 3.87
CA LEU A 83 -7.36 16.79 3.45
C LEU A 83 -7.12 17.14 1.96
N GLN A 84 -8.11 16.98 1.09
CA GLN A 84 -7.96 17.05 -0.38
C GLN A 84 -8.32 18.41 -0.98
N PHE A 85 -9.10 19.24 -0.28
CA PHE A 85 -9.57 20.52 -0.83
C PHE A 85 -8.56 21.66 -0.72
N PHE A 86 -7.33 21.37 -0.28
CA PHE A 86 -6.26 22.36 -0.14
C PHE A 86 -6.61 23.49 0.84
N THR A 87 -7.44 23.20 1.85
CA THR A 87 -7.80 24.17 2.92
C THR A 87 -6.86 24.07 4.12
N ASN A 88 -6.03 23.02 4.18
CA ASN A 88 -4.83 22.95 4.99
C ASN A 88 -3.73 22.35 4.11
N GLU A 89 -2.69 23.13 3.82
CA GLU A 89 -1.69 22.76 2.82
C GLU A 89 -0.85 21.57 3.26
N GLU A 90 -0.42 21.53 4.52
CA GLU A 90 0.40 20.43 5.02
C GLU A 90 -0.37 19.11 5.00
N ALA A 91 -1.66 19.13 5.35
CA ALA A 91 -2.52 17.96 5.30
C ALA A 91 -2.74 17.48 3.86
N TYR A 92 -2.90 18.41 2.93
CA TYR A 92 -3.00 18.10 1.50
C TYR A 92 -1.75 17.44 0.95
N TRP A 93 -0.59 18.05 1.18
CA TRP A 93 0.68 17.53 0.69
C TRP A 93 0.99 16.16 1.27
N GLN A 94 0.72 15.99 2.57
CA GLN A 94 0.90 14.71 3.25
C GLN A 94 0.01 13.62 2.64
N LEU A 95 -1.29 13.88 2.46
CA LEU A 95 -2.22 12.88 1.92
C LEU A 95 -1.94 12.57 0.44
N LEU A 96 -1.61 13.58 -0.37
CA LEU A 96 -1.31 13.42 -1.80
C LEU A 96 -0.15 12.44 -1.99
N VAL A 97 0.96 12.63 -1.28
CA VAL A 97 2.12 11.72 -1.33
C VAL A 97 1.73 10.36 -0.80
N PHE A 98 1.12 10.27 0.39
CA PHE A 98 0.79 8.99 1.01
C PHE A 98 -0.07 8.11 0.10
N LEU A 99 -1.17 8.64 -0.41
CA LEU A 99 -2.08 7.86 -1.27
C LEU A 99 -1.47 7.56 -2.63
N THR A 100 -0.64 8.45 -3.19
CA THR A 100 0.05 8.14 -4.45
C THR A 100 1.05 7.00 -4.26
N ASP A 101 1.83 7.07 -3.19
CA ASP A 101 2.81 6.07 -2.79
C ASP A 101 2.14 4.70 -2.55
N PHE A 102 0.98 4.71 -1.86
CA PHE A 102 0.27 3.49 -1.49
C PHE A 102 -0.08 2.58 -2.69
N ALA A 103 -0.24 3.14 -3.90
CA ALA A 103 -0.43 2.36 -5.13
C ALA A 103 0.68 1.30 -5.34
N GLY A 104 1.93 1.59 -4.94
CA GLY A 104 3.03 0.63 -4.99
C GLY A 104 2.81 -0.57 -4.08
N MET A 105 2.42 -0.33 -2.83
CA MET A 105 2.10 -1.40 -1.88
C MET A 105 0.87 -2.19 -2.31
N TYR A 106 -0.16 -1.49 -2.78
CA TYR A 106 -1.37 -2.09 -3.32
C TYR A 106 -1.06 -3.06 -4.46
N THR A 107 -0.20 -2.65 -5.39
CA THR A 107 0.27 -3.47 -6.52
C THR A 107 0.96 -4.74 -6.07
N VAL A 108 1.89 -4.62 -5.11
CA VAL A 108 2.61 -5.75 -4.54
C VAL A 108 1.65 -6.74 -3.89
N VAL A 109 0.75 -6.26 -3.03
CA VAL A 109 -0.21 -7.11 -2.30
C VAL A 109 -1.16 -7.82 -3.27
N MET A 110 -1.60 -7.15 -4.34
CA MET A 110 -2.39 -7.79 -5.39
C MET A 110 -1.62 -8.92 -6.08
N ILE A 111 -0.39 -8.69 -6.53
CA ILE A 111 0.43 -9.74 -7.18
C ILE A 111 0.64 -10.92 -6.22
N GLU A 112 0.94 -10.64 -4.94
CA GLU A 112 1.10 -11.66 -3.91
C GLU A 112 -0.15 -12.54 -3.75
N GLY A 113 -1.35 -11.97 -3.82
CA GLY A 113 -2.60 -12.73 -3.76
C GLY A 113 -2.80 -13.69 -4.94
N TYR A 114 -2.17 -13.43 -6.09
CA TYR A 114 -2.22 -14.32 -7.25
C TYR A 114 -1.23 -15.47 -7.19
N ARG A 115 -0.27 -15.49 -6.26
CA ARG A 115 0.67 -16.61 -6.13
C ARG A 115 -0.04 -17.90 -5.65
N PRO A 116 0.23 -19.06 -6.28
CA PRO A 116 -0.39 -20.33 -5.88
C PRO A 116 -0.10 -20.75 -4.42
N GLY A 117 1.08 -20.43 -3.90
CA GLY A 117 1.49 -20.78 -2.54
C GLY A 117 0.77 -19.98 -1.44
N ASN A 118 0.19 -18.83 -1.79
CA ASN A 118 -0.50 -17.95 -0.85
C ASN A 118 -1.99 -18.33 -0.77
N THR A 119 -2.29 -19.37 0.01
CA THR A 119 -3.65 -19.92 0.16
C THR A 119 -4.43 -19.38 1.36
N PHE A 120 -3.78 -18.65 2.26
CA PHE A 120 -4.47 -18.08 3.42
C PHE A 120 -5.44 -16.97 2.96
N PRO A 121 -6.74 -17.01 3.34
CA PRO A 121 -7.77 -16.17 2.73
C PRO A 121 -7.46 -14.67 2.71
N VAL A 122 -6.89 -14.13 3.79
CA VAL A 122 -6.55 -12.71 3.90
C VAL A 122 -5.48 -12.29 2.90
N ILE A 123 -4.52 -13.18 2.60
CA ILE A 123 -3.47 -12.93 1.60
C ILE A 123 -4.02 -13.17 0.20
N LYS A 124 -4.81 -14.24 0.01
CA LYS A 124 -5.36 -14.65 -1.28
C LYS A 124 -6.34 -13.62 -1.83
N TYR A 125 -7.15 -13.04 -0.96
CA TYR A 125 -8.20 -12.07 -1.29
C TYR A 125 -7.94 -10.75 -0.56
N PRO A 126 -6.91 -10.00 -0.99
CA PRO A 126 -6.51 -8.77 -0.32
C PRO A 126 -7.61 -7.70 -0.33
N VAL A 127 -8.62 -7.83 -1.21
CA VAL A 127 -9.81 -6.96 -1.25
C VAL A 127 -10.46 -6.77 0.11
N VAL A 128 -10.62 -7.83 0.90
CA VAL A 128 -11.29 -7.76 2.21
C VAL A 128 -10.47 -6.88 3.15
N PHE A 129 -9.17 -7.13 3.18
CA PHE A 129 -8.23 -6.41 4.01
C PHE A 129 -8.12 -4.92 3.62
N LEU A 130 -7.99 -4.65 2.32
CA LEU A 130 -7.86 -3.30 1.78
C LEU A 130 -9.15 -2.49 1.95
N PHE A 131 -10.31 -3.13 1.77
CA PHE A 131 -11.62 -2.51 2.01
C PHE A 131 -11.79 -2.11 3.48
N LEU A 132 -11.49 -3.02 4.42
CA LEU A 132 -11.52 -2.68 5.85
C LEU A 132 -10.52 -1.56 6.21
N SER A 133 -9.39 -1.47 5.49
CA SER A 133 -8.40 -0.42 5.72
C SER A 133 -8.90 0.98 5.37
N GLN A 134 -9.94 1.11 4.53
CA GLN A 134 -10.59 2.40 4.28
C GLN A 134 -11.37 2.91 5.49
N MET A 135 -11.83 2.00 6.37
CA MET A 135 -12.63 2.35 7.55
C MET A 135 -11.77 2.55 8.81
N PHE A 136 -10.71 1.75 8.97
CA PHE A 136 -9.91 1.70 10.21
C PHE A 136 -8.53 2.33 10.09
N GLY A 137 -8.15 2.80 8.90
CA GLY A 137 -6.79 3.23 8.59
C GLY A 137 -5.88 2.04 8.28
N ILE A 138 -5.06 2.17 7.25
CA ILE A 138 -4.21 1.07 6.80
C ILE A 138 -2.98 0.87 7.69
N GLY A 139 -2.53 1.90 8.39
CA GLY A 139 -1.48 1.81 9.40
C GLY A 139 -1.85 0.92 10.58
N CYS A 140 -3.14 0.73 10.87
CA CYS A 140 -3.62 -0.21 11.88
C CYS A 140 -3.59 -1.65 11.34
N LEU A 141 -4.15 -1.82 10.15
CA LEU A 141 -4.42 -3.13 9.57
C LEU A 141 -3.20 -3.73 8.86
N ALA A 142 -2.37 -2.95 8.18
CA ALA A 142 -1.21 -3.43 7.41
C ALA A 142 -0.22 -4.24 8.26
N PRO A 143 0.14 -3.82 9.49
CA PRO A 143 0.99 -4.66 10.33
C PRO A 143 0.34 -6.00 10.69
N ILE A 144 -0.97 -6.05 10.94
CA ILE A 144 -1.70 -7.31 11.17
C ILE A 144 -1.66 -8.19 9.91
N PHE A 145 -1.88 -7.59 8.74
CA PHE A 145 -1.77 -8.29 7.47
C PHE A 145 -0.39 -8.88 7.24
N PHE A 146 0.67 -8.08 7.41
CA PHE A 146 2.05 -8.54 7.21
C PHE A 146 2.50 -9.55 8.27
N PHE A 147 1.99 -9.46 9.50
CA PHE A 147 2.14 -10.49 10.53
C PHE A 147 1.59 -11.83 10.04
N LEU A 148 0.33 -11.85 9.60
CA LEU A 148 -0.31 -13.06 9.07
C LEU A 148 0.42 -13.54 7.80
N PHE A 149 0.78 -12.61 6.92
CA PHE A 149 1.52 -12.91 5.70
C PHE A 149 2.80 -13.68 6.00
N TYR A 150 3.64 -13.14 6.88
CA TYR A 150 4.91 -13.75 7.22
C TYR A 150 4.73 -15.15 7.81
N ILE A 151 3.75 -15.36 8.69
CA ILE A 151 3.50 -16.68 9.32
C ILE A 151 3.08 -17.72 8.28
N PHE A 152 2.22 -17.34 7.34
CA PHE A 152 1.63 -18.27 6.37
C PHE A 152 2.42 -18.41 5.07
N THR A 153 3.48 -17.62 4.88
CA THR A 153 4.38 -17.69 3.73
C THR A 153 5.82 -18.00 4.15
N PRO A 154 6.10 -19.26 4.57
CA PRO A 154 7.46 -19.72 4.88
C PRO A 154 8.37 -19.73 3.65
N ALA A 155 9.69 -19.76 3.87
CA ALA A 155 10.70 -19.55 2.83
C ALA A 155 10.53 -20.49 1.62
N TYR A 156 10.20 -21.77 1.84
CA TYR A 156 10.03 -22.75 0.76
C TYR A 156 8.96 -22.34 -0.26
N LYS A 157 7.93 -21.59 0.15
CA LYS A 157 6.88 -21.11 -0.77
C LYS A 157 7.39 -20.03 -1.72
N LEU A 158 8.41 -19.28 -1.31
CA LEU A 158 9.07 -18.26 -2.12
C LEU A 158 10.08 -18.87 -3.08
N THR A 159 10.74 -19.96 -2.66
CA THR A 159 11.81 -20.59 -3.44
C THR A 159 11.33 -21.67 -4.41
N THR A 160 10.09 -22.17 -4.24
CA THR A 160 9.52 -23.22 -5.10
C THR A 160 8.76 -22.63 -6.29
N PRO A 161 9.18 -22.84 -7.56
CA PRO A 161 8.58 -22.21 -8.74
C PRO A 161 7.08 -22.39 -8.92
N SER A 162 6.56 -23.58 -8.63
CA SER A 162 5.12 -23.86 -8.71
C SER A 162 4.29 -23.10 -7.66
N LEU A 163 4.92 -22.60 -6.60
CA LEU A 163 4.23 -21.93 -5.49
C LEU A 163 4.39 -20.41 -5.55
N TYR A 164 5.54 -19.90 -5.99
CA TYR A 164 5.78 -18.46 -5.99
C TYR A 164 5.33 -17.76 -7.27
N ARG A 165 5.24 -18.43 -8.43
CA ARG A 165 4.96 -17.73 -9.70
C ARG A 165 3.48 -17.32 -9.82
N PRO A 166 3.16 -16.03 -9.96
CA PRO A 166 1.77 -15.57 -10.10
C PRO A 166 1.16 -15.89 -11.48
N GLY A 167 2.00 -16.09 -12.51
CA GLY A 167 1.58 -16.34 -13.89
C GLY A 167 1.53 -15.08 -14.76
N VAL A 168 1.69 -15.27 -16.07
CA VAL A 168 1.73 -14.19 -17.07
C VAL A 168 0.49 -13.29 -17.05
N ALA A 169 -0.72 -13.86 -17.01
CA ALA A 169 -1.95 -13.09 -17.12
C ALA A 169 -2.15 -12.11 -15.94
N PRO A 170 -1.99 -12.51 -14.67
CA PRO A 170 -1.99 -11.56 -13.55
C PRO A 170 -0.90 -10.48 -13.67
N CYS A 171 0.32 -10.83 -14.08
CA CYS A 171 1.40 -9.85 -14.24
C CYS A 171 1.11 -8.81 -15.32
N LEU A 172 0.44 -9.19 -16.41
CA LEU A 172 0.03 -8.24 -17.46
C LEU A 172 -1.20 -7.42 -17.07
N ALA A 173 -2.11 -8.00 -16.28
CA ALA A 173 -3.32 -7.34 -15.80
C ALA A 173 -3.05 -6.25 -14.75
N ILE A 174 -1.94 -6.32 -14.01
CA ILE A 174 -1.74 -5.50 -12.82
C ILE A 174 -1.63 -4.00 -13.11
N LEU A 175 -0.85 -3.61 -14.13
CA LEU A 175 -0.68 -2.19 -14.47
C LEU A 175 -1.99 -1.53 -14.92
N PRO A 176 -2.73 -2.06 -15.92
CA PRO A 176 -4.02 -1.49 -16.29
C PRO A 176 -5.01 -1.51 -15.12
N THR A 177 -4.97 -2.52 -14.25
CA THR A 177 -5.79 -2.56 -13.04
C THR A 177 -5.51 -1.37 -12.11
N VAL A 178 -4.25 -1.09 -11.81
CA VAL A 178 -3.87 0.02 -10.91
C VAL A 178 -4.20 1.37 -11.56
N VAL A 179 -3.95 1.51 -12.87
CA VAL A 179 -4.30 2.74 -13.59
C VAL A 179 -5.80 3.00 -13.53
N LEU A 180 -6.62 2.02 -13.91
CA LEU A 180 -8.07 2.19 -14.01
C LEU A 180 -8.77 2.21 -12.65
N GLY A 181 -8.40 1.31 -11.75
CA GLY A 181 -9.05 1.12 -10.46
C GLY A 181 -8.56 2.06 -9.37
N TYR A 182 -7.39 2.68 -9.53
CA TYR A 182 -6.76 3.54 -8.51
C TYR A 182 -6.43 4.94 -9.05
N TYR A 183 -5.54 5.07 -10.03
CA TYR A 183 -5.02 6.40 -10.42
C TYR A 183 -6.04 7.30 -11.12
N ILE A 184 -6.90 6.73 -11.96
CA ILE A 184 -7.95 7.49 -12.67
C ILE A 184 -8.92 8.17 -11.71
N THR A 185 -9.14 7.61 -10.52
CA THR A 185 -10.06 8.15 -9.52
C THR A 185 -9.32 8.97 -8.47
N HIS A 186 -8.11 8.56 -8.10
CA HIS A 186 -7.22 9.24 -7.17
C HIS A 186 -6.88 10.66 -7.61
N PHE A 187 -6.27 10.84 -8.79
CA PHE A 187 -5.76 12.16 -9.17
C PHE A 187 -6.85 13.22 -9.36
N PRO A 188 -8.00 12.92 -9.99
CA PRO A 188 -9.10 13.88 -10.04
C PRO A 188 -9.66 14.26 -8.66
N SER A 189 -9.56 13.41 -7.65
CA SER A 189 -9.96 13.77 -6.27
C SER A 189 -9.09 14.87 -5.65
N PHE A 190 -7.87 15.09 -6.18
CA PHE A 190 -6.95 16.15 -5.76
C PHE A 190 -6.89 17.33 -6.73
N PHE A 191 -6.89 17.07 -8.03
CA PHE A 191 -6.51 18.07 -9.03
C PHE A 191 -7.68 18.64 -9.84
N HIS A 192 -8.89 18.10 -9.70
CA HIS A 192 -10.04 18.67 -10.39
C HIS A 192 -10.29 20.12 -9.94
N SER A 193 -10.68 21.02 -10.84
CA SER A 193 -10.84 22.45 -10.53
C SER A 193 -12.03 22.73 -9.60
N SER A 194 -13.15 22.02 -9.81
CA SER A 194 -14.32 22.05 -8.90
C SER A 194 -14.11 21.13 -7.70
N LEU A 195 -14.39 21.67 -6.51
CA LEU A 195 -14.31 20.94 -5.23
C LEU A 195 -15.46 19.92 -5.09
N GLU A 196 -16.62 20.21 -5.65
CA GLU A 196 -17.75 19.26 -5.74
C GLU A 196 -17.33 18.02 -6.53
N ALA A 197 -16.67 18.23 -7.68
CA ALA A 197 -16.15 17.13 -8.47
C ALA A 197 -15.00 16.39 -7.76
N ARG A 198 -14.13 17.07 -7.00
CA ARG A 198 -13.16 16.39 -6.11
C ARG A 198 -13.86 15.49 -5.10
N ASN A 199 -14.95 15.96 -4.48
CA ASN A 199 -15.76 15.14 -3.57
C ASN A 199 -16.30 13.91 -4.29
N TRP A 200 -16.86 14.08 -5.49
CA TRP A 200 -17.41 12.99 -6.28
C TRP A 200 -16.36 11.93 -6.66
N TRP A 201 -15.17 12.38 -7.09
CA TRP A 201 -14.04 11.47 -7.37
C TRP A 201 -13.52 10.77 -6.13
N ASN A 202 -13.50 11.45 -4.99
CA ASN A 202 -13.16 10.83 -3.71
C ASN A 202 -14.13 9.69 -3.38
N TRP A 203 -15.46 9.91 -3.50
CA TRP A 203 -16.44 8.82 -3.34
C TRP A 203 -16.16 7.63 -4.26
N ILE A 204 -15.80 7.85 -5.52
CA ILE A 204 -15.44 6.72 -6.39
C ILE A 204 -14.17 6.01 -5.90
N TRP A 205 -13.16 6.79 -5.50
CA TRP A 205 -11.87 6.28 -5.06
C TRP A 205 -11.97 5.45 -3.78
N GLN A 206 -12.85 5.78 -2.83
CA GLN A 206 -13.00 5.01 -1.58
C GLN A 206 -13.28 3.50 -1.81
N LEU A 207 -13.88 3.13 -2.95
CA LEU A 207 -14.10 1.73 -3.32
C LEU A 207 -13.01 1.15 -4.25
N PHE A 208 -11.84 1.79 -4.37
CA PHE A 208 -10.72 1.27 -5.18
C PHE A 208 -10.37 -0.20 -4.89
N PRO A 209 -10.46 -0.73 -3.64
CA PRO A 209 -10.15 -2.14 -3.40
C PRO A 209 -11.11 -3.07 -4.15
N ILE A 210 -12.38 -2.68 -4.25
CA ILE A 210 -13.42 -3.44 -4.94
C ILE A 210 -13.23 -3.31 -6.44
N TRP A 211 -13.16 -2.08 -6.95
CA TRP A 211 -13.02 -1.83 -8.39
C TRP A 211 -11.76 -2.49 -8.95
N GLY A 212 -10.62 -2.30 -8.30
CA GLY A 212 -9.38 -2.89 -8.74
C GLY A 212 -9.39 -4.41 -8.65
N SER A 213 -10.02 -5.02 -7.64
CA SER A 213 -10.16 -6.49 -7.59
C SER A 213 -11.05 -7.03 -8.71
N VAL A 214 -12.14 -6.34 -9.04
CA VAL A 214 -13.01 -6.71 -10.17
C VAL A 214 -12.27 -6.59 -11.50
N ILE A 215 -11.58 -5.48 -11.73
CA ILE A 215 -10.79 -5.24 -12.95
C ILE A 215 -9.68 -6.29 -13.07
N MET A 216 -8.94 -6.54 -11.98
CA MET A 216 -7.88 -7.56 -11.94
C MET A 216 -8.41 -8.94 -12.29
N LEU A 217 -9.56 -9.33 -11.71
CA LEU A 217 -10.20 -10.61 -11.97
C LEU A 217 -10.62 -10.75 -13.44
N ILE A 218 -11.23 -9.70 -14.01
CA ILE A 218 -11.66 -9.70 -15.41
C ILE A 218 -10.44 -9.80 -16.32
N LEU A 219 -9.46 -8.90 -16.18
CA LEU A 219 -8.27 -8.84 -17.03
C LEU A 219 -7.41 -10.11 -16.92
N SER A 220 -7.20 -10.64 -15.71
CA SER A 220 -6.42 -11.87 -15.52
C SER A 220 -7.10 -13.12 -16.12
N LYS A 221 -8.43 -13.10 -16.29
CA LYS A 221 -9.17 -14.19 -16.97
C LYS A 221 -9.25 -14.03 -18.48
N THR A 222 -9.20 -12.81 -19.00
CA THR A 222 -9.27 -12.55 -20.45
C THR A 222 -7.90 -12.64 -21.12
N ILE A 223 -6.81 -12.33 -20.41
CA ILE A 223 -5.45 -12.43 -20.94
C ILE A 223 -5.06 -13.91 -21.08
N PRO A 224 -4.56 -14.35 -22.25
CA PRO A 224 -4.16 -15.74 -22.46
C PRO A 224 -3.03 -16.17 -21.50
N GLN A 225 -3.26 -17.24 -20.77
CA GLN A 225 -2.26 -17.86 -19.90
C GLN A 225 -1.53 -18.99 -20.66
N PRO A 226 -0.20 -18.95 -20.78
CA PRO A 226 0.56 -20.06 -21.37
C PRO A 226 0.33 -21.36 -20.57
N LYS A 227 0.09 -22.47 -21.28
CA LYS A 227 -0.11 -23.80 -20.66
C LYS A 227 1.18 -24.36 -20.05
N GLU A 228 2.32 -24.01 -20.64
CA GLU A 228 3.63 -24.51 -20.21
C GLU A 228 4.53 -23.40 -19.67
N GLN A 229 5.27 -23.75 -18.63
CA GLN A 229 6.25 -22.89 -18.00
C GLN A 229 7.57 -22.91 -18.78
N THR A 230 7.67 -22.03 -19.76
CA THR A 230 8.89 -21.86 -20.57
C THR A 230 9.75 -20.70 -20.05
N PRO A 231 11.07 -20.65 -20.37
CA PRO A 231 11.91 -19.48 -20.08
C PRO A 231 11.33 -18.17 -20.63
N ARG A 232 10.62 -18.24 -21.76
CA ARG A 232 9.89 -17.10 -22.34
C ARG A 232 8.78 -16.59 -21.42
N SER A 233 7.99 -17.49 -20.84
CA SER A 233 6.92 -17.13 -19.89
C SER A 233 7.47 -16.44 -18.64
N ILE A 234 8.60 -16.91 -18.11
CA ILE A 234 9.28 -16.31 -16.94
C ILE A 234 9.75 -14.88 -17.27
N LYS A 235 10.40 -14.71 -18.43
CA LYS A 235 10.86 -13.39 -18.88
C LYS A 235 9.68 -12.43 -19.09
N GLN A 236 8.56 -12.93 -19.62
CA GLN A 236 7.36 -12.12 -19.84
C GLN A 236 6.72 -11.69 -18.51
N GLU A 237 6.59 -12.61 -17.54
CA GLU A 237 6.13 -12.29 -16.18
C GLU A 237 6.99 -11.19 -15.56
N LEU A 238 8.30 -11.37 -15.53
CA LEU A 238 9.22 -10.43 -14.90
C LEU A 238 9.22 -9.07 -15.61
N ASN A 239 9.18 -9.04 -16.95
CA ASN A 239 9.11 -7.78 -17.70
C ASN A 239 7.79 -7.02 -17.45
N ALA A 240 6.68 -7.73 -17.32
CA ALA A 240 5.40 -7.11 -16.99
C ALA A 240 5.42 -6.52 -15.57
N ILE A 241 6.00 -7.24 -14.60
CA ILE A 241 6.20 -6.73 -13.24
C ILE A 241 7.13 -5.51 -13.25
N ARG A 242 8.27 -5.57 -13.93
CA ARG A 242 9.20 -4.43 -14.07
C ARG A 242 8.51 -3.20 -14.63
N LEU A 243 7.70 -3.37 -15.68
CA LEU A 243 6.96 -2.26 -16.28
C LEU A 243 5.95 -1.68 -15.29
N ALA A 244 5.16 -2.52 -14.62
CA ALA A 244 4.17 -2.06 -13.66
C ALA A 244 4.82 -1.29 -12.50
N ILE A 245 5.80 -1.92 -11.83
CA ILE A 245 6.53 -1.33 -10.72
C ILE A 245 7.29 -0.08 -11.15
N GLY A 246 7.90 -0.09 -12.33
CA GLY A 246 8.61 1.07 -12.88
C GLY A 246 7.70 2.27 -13.10
N VAL A 247 6.54 2.08 -13.72
CA VAL A 247 5.56 3.16 -13.94
C VAL A 247 5.04 3.72 -12.61
N ILE A 248 4.66 2.85 -11.67
CA ILE A 248 4.16 3.27 -10.35
C ILE A 248 5.23 4.03 -9.55
N SER A 249 6.48 3.56 -9.62
CA SER A 249 7.63 4.19 -8.97
C SER A 249 7.92 5.58 -9.55
N ILE A 250 7.82 5.74 -10.88
CA ILE A 250 7.97 7.05 -11.54
C ILE A 250 6.87 8.01 -11.07
N ILE A 251 5.61 7.58 -11.05
CA ILE A 251 4.49 8.41 -10.59
C ILE A 251 4.68 8.85 -9.12
N SER A 252 5.10 7.93 -8.26
CA SER A 252 5.38 8.21 -6.84
C SER A 252 6.54 9.20 -6.67
N THR A 253 7.66 8.97 -7.38
CA THR A 253 8.83 9.87 -7.37
C THR A 253 8.48 11.27 -7.88
N LEU A 254 7.71 11.36 -8.97
CA LEU A 254 7.28 12.66 -9.52
C LEU A 254 6.38 13.40 -8.54
N THR A 255 5.49 12.69 -7.84
CA THR A 255 4.59 13.28 -6.84
C THR A 255 5.36 13.74 -5.60
N TRP A 256 6.36 12.96 -5.18
CA TRP A 256 7.29 13.34 -4.11
C TRP A 256 8.01 14.65 -4.42
N TRP A 257 8.66 14.74 -5.58
CA TRP A 257 9.37 15.95 -6.00
C TRP A 257 8.43 17.13 -6.26
N TYR A 258 7.27 16.88 -6.88
CA TYR A 258 6.24 17.90 -7.03
C TYR A 258 5.84 18.49 -5.68
N THR A 259 5.63 17.65 -4.67
CA THR A 259 5.30 18.10 -3.31
C THR A 259 6.44 18.91 -2.70
N ILE A 260 7.68 18.39 -2.71
CA ILE A 260 8.85 19.10 -2.15
C ILE A 260 9.04 20.48 -2.80
N LEU A 261 8.86 20.58 -4.11
CA LEU A 261 9.09 21.82 -4.86
C LEU A 261 7.97 22.86 -4.67
N ASN A 262 6.79 22.47 -4.19
CA ASN A 262 5.63 23.35 -4.07
C ASN A 262 5.14 23.57 -2.62
N MET A 263 5.68 22.85 -1.64
CA MET A 263 5.34 23.05 -0.24
C MET A 263 6.22 24.13 0.39
N ASP A 264 5.62 24.99 1.22
CA ASP A 264 6.34 26.01 2.01
C ASP A 264 6.78 25.51 3.40
N PHE A 265 6.66 24.21 3.65
CA PHE A 265 6.85 23.57 4.95
C PHE A 265 8.03 22.60 4.93
N SER A 266 8.57 22.27 6.11
CA SER A 266 9.61 21.24 6.19
C SER A 266 9.04 19.84 6.00
N LEU A 267 9.86 18.92 5.49
CA LEU A 267 9.52 17.50 5.37
C LEU A 267 9.05 16.90 6.70
N PHE A 268 9.66 17.31 7.82
CA PHE A 268 9.33 16.79 9.13
C PHE A 268 7.94 17.26 9.61
N GLU A 269 7.56 18.51 9.32
CA GLU A 269 6.23 19.02 9.67
C GLU A 269 5.12 18.33 8.89
N VAL A 270 5.36 18.06 7.60
CA VAL A 270 4.38 17.45 6.70
C VAL A 270 4.28 15.95 6.91
N PHE A 271 5.39 15.22 7.05
CA PHE A 271 5.36 13.75 7.01
C PHE A 271 5.54 13.05 8.36
N ILE A 272 6.05 13.72 9.39
CA ILE A 272 6.35 13.10 10.68
C ILE A 272 5.36 13.61 11.75
N PRO A 273 4.65 12.71 12.46
CA PRO A 273 3.72 13.13 13.50
C PRO A 273 4.47 13.80 14.64
N GLN A 274 4.05 14.99 15.04
CA GLN A 274 4.67 15.73 16.15
C GLN A 274 4.01 15.39 17.50
N TYR A 275 2.78 14.86 17.45
CA TYR A 275 1.92 14.63 18.60
C TYR A 275 1.94 13.15 19.03
N PHE A 276 3.13 12.63 19.38
CA PHE A 276 3.27 11.24 19.83
C PHE A 276 2.64 10.98 21.21
N LEU A 277 2.77 11.95 22.13
CA LEU A 277 2.30 11.80 23.51
C LEU A 277 1.04 12.63 23.79
N THR A 278 0.83 13.72 23.06
CA THR A 278 -0.27 14.68 23.27
C THR A 278 -1.34 14.54 22.18
N THR A 279 -2.59 14.92 22.49
CA THR A 279 -3.68 14.91 21.50
C THR A 279 -3.96 16.35 21.09
N PRO A 280 -3.76 16.72 19.81
CA PRO A 280 -4.08 18.05 19.33
C PRO A 280 -5.58 18.32 19.50
N GLN A 281 -5.93 19.52 19.93
CA GLN A 281 -7.34 19.92 20.08
C GLN A 281 -7.92 20.48 18.78
N ASP A 282 -7.06 20.98 17.89
CA ASP A 282 -7.47 21.38 16.56
C ASP A 282 -7.87 20.14 15.73
N PRO A 283 -9.11 20.06 15.20
CA PRO A 283 -9.60 18.88 14.48
C PRO A 283 -8.77 18.55 13.24
N ILE A 284 -8.38 19.56 12.46
CA ILE A 284 -7.69 19.34 11.17
C ILE A 284 -6.25 18.89 11.39
N LEU A 285 -5.56 19.50 12.36
CA LEU A 285 -4.26 19.04 12.83
C LEU A 285 -4.32 17.63 13.39
N GLY A 286 -5.37 17.29 14.15
CA GLY A 286 -5.63 15.93 14.61
C GLY A 286 -5.76 14.96 13.45
N LEU A 287 -6.57 15.31 12.44
CA LEU A 287 -6.78 14.48 11.26
C LEU A 287 -5.49 14.28 10.46
N ARG A 288 -4.74 15.34 10.19
CA ARG A 288 -3.40 15.26 9.56
C ARG A 288 -2.48 14.33 10.33
N THR A 289 -2.45 14.46 11.65
CA THR A 289 -1.61 13.63 12.52
C THR A 289 -2.00 12.15 12.42
N VAL A 290 -3.29 11.83 12.37
CA VAL A 290 -3.77 10.46 12.13
C VAL A 290 -3.21 9.91 10.83
N ILE A 291 -3.25 10.67 9.73
CA ILE A 291 -2.73 10.20 8.44
C ILE A 291 -1.20 10.07 8.44
N GLN A 292 -0.48 10.92 9.17
CA GLN A 292 0.97 10.75 9.37
C GLN A 292 1.30 9.43 10.09
N PHE A 293 0.54 9.09 11.15
CA PHE A 293 0.64 7.79 11.79
C PHE A 293 0.29 6.65 10.83
N ASP A 294 -0.77 6.82 10.04
CA ASP A 294 -1.24 5.82 9.08
C ASP A 294 -0.14 5.48 8.06
N TYR A 295 0.49 6.51 7.51
CA TYR A 295 1.58 6.40 6.54
C TYR A 295 2.81 5.71 7.14
N ILE A 296 3.30 6.19 8.29
CA ILE A 296 4.50 5.63 8.94
C ILE A 296 4.26 4.18 9.36
N CYS A 297 3.13 3.87 9.99
CA CYS A 297 2.84 2.52 10.47
C CYS A 297 2.72 1.53 9.31
N CYS A 298 2.00 1.92 8.24
CA CYS A 298 1.83 1.10 7.05
C CYS A 298 3.17 0.78 6.38
N TYR A 299 3.98 1.80 6.09
CA TYR A 299 5.26 1.59 5.41
C TYR A 299 6.30 0.92 6.30
N SER A 300 6.35 1.22 7.59
CA SER A 300 7.24 0.53 8.53
C SER A 300 6.95 -0.96 8.58
N ALA A 301 5.67 -1.34 8.60
CA ALA A 301 5.27 -2.74 8.52
C ALA A 301 5.63 -3.36 7.16
N GLY A 302 5.40 -2.65 6.05
CA GLY A 302 5.80 -3.12 4.73
C GLY A 302 7.31 -3.37 4.61
N PHE A 303 8.15 -2.43 5.05
CA PHE A 303 9.60 -2.58 5.01
C PHE A 303 10.10 -3.69 5.94
N LEU A 304 9.52 -3.83 7.14
CA LEU A 304 9.82 -4.93 8.04
C LEU A 304 9.47 -6.29 7.41
N TRP A 305 8.34 -6.37 6.71
CA TRP A 305 7.95 -7.56 5.96
C TRP A 305 8.94 -7.90 4.85
N LEU A 306 9.37 -6.91 4.06
CA LEU A 306 10.42 -7.12 3.06
C LEU A 306 11.73 -7.58 3.69
N ALA A 307 12.17 -6.94 4.77
CA ALA A 307 13.37 -7.34 5.50
C ALA A 307 13.29 -8.80 5.96
N TYR A 308 12.14 -9.24 6.49
CA TYR A 308 11.95 -10.62 6.93
C TYR A 308 11.99 -11.61 5.77
N HIS A 309 11.38 -11.28 4.63
CA HIS A 309 11.46 -12.10 3.42
C HIS A 309 12.90 -12.20 2.91
N PHE A 310 13.64 -11.09 2.89
CA PHE A 310 15.05 -11.08 2.52
C PHE A 310 15.90 -11.89 3.49
N LYS A 311 15.60 -11.87 4.79
CA LYS A 311 16.26 -12.73 5.78
C LYS A 311 15.97 -14.20 5.53
N ASP A 312 14.73 -14.55 5.17
CA ASP A 312 14.35 -15.91 4.79
C ASP A 312 15.15 -16.36 3.54
N LEU A 313 15.32 -15.48 2.53
CA LEU A 313 16.14 -15.76 1.34
C LEU A 313 17.63 -15.93 1.67
N GLU A 314 18.16 -15.13 2.60
CA GLU A 314 19.53 -15.29 3.09
C GLU A 314 19.73 -16.64 3.81
N ASN A 315 18.77 -17.02 4.66
CA ASN A 315 18.84 -18.28 5.42
C ASN A 315 18.81 -19.53 4.52
N VAL A 316 18.17 -19.45 3.34
CA VAL A 316 18.15 -20.53 2.34
C VAL A 316 19.25 -20.38 1.27
N GLY A 317 20.16 -19.42 1.44
CA GLY A 317 21.34 -19.26 0.60
C GLY A 317 21.11 -18.61 -0.77
N ILE A 318 19.99 -17.91 -0.98
CA ILE A 318 19.69 -17.22 -2.24
C ILE A 318 20.45 -15.89 -2.36
N CYS A 319 20.66 -15.20 -1.25
CA CYS A 319 21.38 -13.94 -1.22
C CYS A 319 22.19 -13.78 0.07
N SER A 320 23.04 -12.76 0.11
CA SER A 320 23.78 -12.34 1.30
C SER A 320 23.63 -10.84 1.44
N ILE A 321 23.07 -10.38 2.55
CA ILE A 321 22.69 -8.97 2.70
C ILE A 321 23.56 -8.31 3.76
N SER A 322 24.29 -7.28 3.35
CA SER A 322 24.89 -6.36 4.31
C SER A 322 23.80 -5.42 4.83
N TRP A 323 23.26 -5.72 6.01
CA TRP A 323 22.20 -4.94 6.65
C TRP A 323 22.55 -3.46 6.86
N ILE A 324 23.83 -3.17 7.11
CA ILE A 324 24.33 -1.79 7.22
C ILE A 324 24.24 -1.09 5.85
N ARG A 325 24.74 -1.70 4.78
CA ARG A 325 24.65 -1.13 3.43
C ARG A 325 23.20 -0.98 2.97
N ALA A 326 22.35 -1.95 3.29
CA ALA A 326 20.92 -1.88 3.01
C ALA A 326 20.29 -0.68 3.74
N GLY A 327 20.56 -0.50 5.03
CA GLY A 327 20.09 0.65 5.79
C GLY A 327 20.56 2.00 5.22
N CYS A 328 21.86 2.12 4.90
CA CYS A 328 22.40 3.33 4.26
C CYS A 328 21.75 3.60 2.90
N ALA A 329 21.61 2.57 2.06
CA ALA A 329 20.96 2.70 0.76
C ALA A 329 19.48 3.10 0.89
N SER A 330 18.76 2.56 1.88
CA SER A 330 17.37 2.94 2.14
C SER A 330 17.22 4.40 2.54
N VAL A 331 18.13 4.95 3.36
CA VAL A 331 18.10 6.38 3.71
C VAL A 331 18.33 7.25 2.47
N VAL A 332 19.35 6.92 1.66
CA VAL A 332 19.68 7.68 0.45
C VAL A 332 18.56 7.60 -0.59
N LEU A 333 18.08 6.39 -0.90
CA LEU A 333 17.02 6.17 -1.88
C LEU A 333 15.68 6.72 -1.41
N GLY A 334 15.35 6.60 -0.12
CA GLY A 334 14.14 7.15 0.47
C GLY A 334 14.09 8.68 0.37
N GLY A 335 15.22 9.36 0.59
CA GLY A 335 15.29 10.82 0.40
C GLY A 335 15.17 11.24 -1.07
N LEU A 336 15.85 10.54 -1.99
CA LEU A 336 15.89 10.89 -3.40
C LEU A 336 14.62 10.53 -4.19
N LEU A 337 14.02 9.37 -3.90
CA LEU A 337 12.91 8.82 -4.67
C LEU A 337 11.57 8.87 -3.92
N GLY A 338 11.60 9.18 -2.63
CA GLY A 338 10.46 9.10 -1.74
C GLY A 338 10.22 7.68 -1.19
N PRO A 339 9.50 7.56 -0.05
CA PRO A 339 9.25 6.26 0.60
C PRO A 339 8.43 5.29 -0.26
N GLY A 340 7.43 5.80 -0.99
CA GLY A 340 6.56 4.99 -1.85
C GLY A 340 7.22 4.38 -3.06
N THR A 341 8.31 4.95 -3.55
CA THR A 341 9.11 4.35 -4.62
C THR A 341 10.00 3.23 -4.09
N MET A 342 10.53 3.41 -2.88
CA MET A 342 11.48 2.46 -2.30
C MET A 342 10.84 1.08 -2.04
N PHE A 343 9.63 1.03 -1.48
CA PHE A 343 8.94 -0.23 -1.17
C PHE A 343 8.78 -1.16 -2.39
N PRO A 344 8.13 -0.75 -3.49
CA PRO A 344 7.91 -1.62 -4.65
C PRO A 344 9.22 -1.98 -5.37
N LEU A 345 10.23 -1.10 -5.37
CA LEU A 345 11.55 -1.42 -5.96
C LEU A 345 12.33 -2.45 -5.13
N ILE A 346 12.32 -2.34 -3.80
CA ILE A 346 12.91 -3.35 -2.92
C ILE A 346 12.20 -4.69 -3.13
N TRP A 347 10.87 -4.69 -3.21
CA TRP A 347 10.12 -5.90 -3.56
C TRP A 347 10.50 -6.44 -4.96
N LEU A 348 10.63 -5.61 -5.99
CA LEU A 348 11.03 -6.03 -7.32
C LEU A 348 12.42 -6.67 -7.31
N SER A 349 13.38 -6.10 -6.58
CA SER A 349 14.73 -6.69 -6.47
C SER A 349 14.72 -8.09 -5.86
N ARG A 350 13.76 -8.37 -4.96
CA ARG A 350 13.53 -9.73 -4.44
C ARG A 350 13.08 -10.67 -5.55
N GLU A 351 12.16 -10.23 -6.42
CA GLU A 351 11.68 -11.03 -7.56
C GLU A 351 12.80 -11.32 -8.57
N GLU A 352 13.66 -10.34 -8.83
CA GLU A 352 14.85 -10.51 -9.68
C GLU A 352 15.77 -11.62 -9.14
N LEU A 353 16.06 -11.61 -7.84
CA LEU A 353 16.90 -12.62 -7.21
C LEU A 353 16.30 -14.01 -7.33
N LEU A 354 14.98 -14.15 -7.07
CA LEU A 354 14.28 -15.43 -7.17
C LEU A 354 14.36 -16.01 -8.60
N VAL A 355 14.26 -15.18 -9.63
CA VAL A 355 14.38 -15.60 -11.02
C VAL A 355 15.83 -15.93 -11.40
N ALA A 356 16.80 -15.13 -10.95
CA ALA A 356 18.21 -15.33 -11.25
C ALA A 356 18.73 -16.68 -10.71
N THR A 357 18.43 -17.02 -9.45
CA THR A 357 18.88 -18.29 -8.85
C THR A 357 18.35 -19.51 -9.61
N GLN A 358 17.14 -19.45 -10.16
CA GLN A 358 16.57 -20.55 -10.94
C GLN A 358 17.27 -20.76 -12.28
N ALA A 359 17.74 -19.67 -12.91
CA ALA A 359 18.51 -19.77 -14.14
C ALA A 359 19.85 -20.48 -13.90
N ASP A 360 20.46 -20.28 -12.74
CA ASP A 360 21.75 -20.89 -12.39
C ASP A 360 21.61 -22.37 -12.00
N VAL A 361 20.56 -22.74 -11.25
CA VAL A 361 20.26 -24.16 -10.96
C VAL A 361 20.08 -24.95 -12.26
N LYS A 362 19.31 -24.40 -13.22
CA LYS A 362 19.07 -25.07 -14.50
C LYS A 362 20.33 -25.20 -15.38
N LYS A 363 21.31 -24.31 -15.23
CA LYS A 363 22.61 -24.41 -15.90
C LYS A 363 23.54 -25.44 -15.27
N SER A 364 23.39 -25.72 -13.97
CA SER A 364 24.21 -26.72 -13.26
C SER A 364 23.74 -28.16 -13.44
N GLU A 365 22.50 -28.37 -13.90
CA GLU A 365 21.90 -29.69 -14.16
C GLU A 365 22.05 -30.16 -15.61
N ASN A 366 22.51 -29.29 -16.51
CA ASN A 366 22.85 -29.59 -17.91
C ASN A 366 24.37 -29.59 -18.08
#